data_AF-A0A964PZI9-F1
#
_entry.id   AF-A0A964PZI9-F1
#
_cell.length_a   1.000
_cell.length_b   1.000
_cell.length_c   1.000
_cell.angle_alpha   90.00
_cell.angle_beta   90.00
_cell.angle_gamma   90.00
#
_symmetry.space_group_name_H-M   'P 1'
#
loop_
_entity.id
_entity.type
_entity.pdbx_description
1 polymer ?
#
loop_
_entity_poly.entity_id
_entity_poly.type
_entity_poly.pdbx_seq_one_letter_code
_entity_poly.pdbx_strand_id
1 'polypeptide(L)'
;MKPSRAITAGLLALAAMAVAVPLMAQGYAAPAYGADMPLVGSRAAIWIVAQVHLMFAAFVLGVPMFAIIAEAVWIFGTDQRYDRLAKEFTRLLLVAYSATALLGGLFLFLLTTLYPQLWSYMSS
;
A
#
# COMPACT_ATOMS: atom_id res chain seq x y z
N MET A 1 41.77 -41.99 -32.83
CA MET A 1 41.75 -42.39 -31.41
C MET A 1 40.33 -42.20 -30.90
N LYS A 2 39.60 -43.29 -30.60
CA LYS A 2 38.17 -43.24 -30.24
C LYS A 2 38.06 -42.74 -28.79
N PRO A 3 37.41 -41.59 -28.51
CA PRO A 3 37.31 -41.11 -27.14
C PRO A 3 36.65 -42.19 -26.27
N SER A 4 37.29 -42.50 -25.14
CA SER A 4 36.81 -43.52 -24.21
C SER A 4 35.40 -43.15 -23.75
N ARG A 5 34.47 -44.11 -23.78
CA ARG A 5 33.04 -43.91 -23.42
C ARG A 5 32.86 -43.24 -22.05
N ALA A 6 33.85 -43.40 -21.17
CA ALA A 6 33.93 -42.75 -19.86
C ALA A 6 34.05 -41.22 -19.94
N ILE A 7 34.81 -40.69 -20.91
CA ILE A 7 35.01 -39.24 -21.09
C ILE A 7 33.73 -38.61 -21.62
N THR A 8 33.07 -39.26 -22.57
CA THR A 8 31.77 -38.80 -23.09
C THR A 8 30.68 -38.86 -22.02
N ALA A 9 30.68 -39.88 -21.16
CA ALA A 9 29.73 -39.97 -20.04
C ALA A 9 29.98 -38.90 -18.97
N GLY A 10 31.25 -38.62 -18.65
CA GLY A 10 31.62 -37.56 -17.72
C GLY A 10 31.24 -36.17 -18.22
N LEU A 11 31.45 -35.89 -19.51
CA LEU A 11 31.04 -34.62 -20.13
C LEU A 11 29.51 -34.46 -20.18
N LEU A 12 28.78 -35.54 -20.43
CA LEU A 12 27.31 -35.55 -20.36
C LEU A 12 26.79 -35.29 -18.94
N ALA A 13 27.39 -35.91 -17.93
CA ALA A 13 27.03 -35.67 -16.53
C ALA A 13 27.33 -34.23 -16.10
N LEU A 14 28.47 -33.68 -16.54
CA LEU A 14 28.85 -32.29 -16.26
C LEU A 14 27.90 -31.29 -16.96
N ALA A 15 27.52 -31.57 -18.21
CA ALA A 15 26.53 -30.78 -18.94
C ALA A 15 25.14 -30.87 -18.30
N ALA A 16 24.74 -32.07 -17.85
CA ALA A 16 23.50 -32.27 -17.13
C ALA A 16 23.48 -31.52 -15.79
N MET A 17 24.59 -31.51 -15.04
CA MET A 17 24.72 -30.69 -13.82
C MET A 17 24.73 -29.19 -14.14
N ALA A 18 25.42 -28.76 -15.20
CA ALA A 18 25.47 -27.35 -15.60
C ALA A 18 24.09 -26.80 -16.03
N VAL A 19 23.18 -27.66 -16.47
CA VAL A 19 21.78 -27.31 -16.78
C VAL A 19 20.86 -27.53 -15.57
N ALA A 20 21.08 -28.57 -14.77
CA ALA A 20 20.25 -28.87 -13.60
C ALA A 20 20.44 -27.83 -12.49
N VAL A 21 21.65 -27.33 -12.26
CA VAL A 21 21.94 -26.33 -11.23
C VAL A 21 21.15 -25.02 -11.44
N PRO A 22 21.14 -24.38 -12.63
CA PRO A 22 20.31 -23.19 -12.86
C PRO A 22 18.81 -23.51 -12.87
N LEU A 23 18.41 -24.73 -13.24
CA LEU A 23 17.00 -25.18 -13.18
C LEU A 23 16.52 -25.35 -11.72
N MET A 24 17.38 -25.84 -10.83
CA MET A 24 17.14 -25.94 -9.38
C MET A 24 17.33 -24.60 -8.66
N ALA A 25 18.09 -23.67 -9.26
CA ALA A 25 18.30 -22.31 -8.80
C ALA A 25 17.29 -21.31 -9.38
N GLN A 26 16.23 -21.78 -10.06
CA GLN A 26 15.00 -21.01 -10.24
C GLN A 26 14.39 -20.79 -8.84
N GLY A 27 14.95 -19.83 -8.10
CA GLY A 27 14.40 -19.34 -6.85
C GLY A 27 12.93 -19.03 -7.07
N TYR A 28 12.12 -19.33 -6.06
CA TYR A 28 10.69 -19.05 -6.02
C TYR A 28 10.35 -17.76 -6.77
N ALA A 29 9.82 -17.90 -7.98
CA ALA A 29 9.26 -16.78 -8.71
C ALA A 29 7.92 -16.51 -8.04
N ALA A 30 7.91 -15.59 -7.07
CA ALA A 30 6.66 -15.08 -6.52
C ALA A 30 5.76 -14.69 -7.70
N PRO A 31 4.51 -15.17 -7.75
CA PRO A 31 3.56 -14.75 -8.78
C PRO A 31 3.58 -13.22 -8.91
N ALA A 32 3.65 -12.72 -10.14
CA ALA A 32 3.63 -11.29 -10.45
C ALA A 32 2.43 -10.63 -9.73
N TYR A 33 2.68 -9.52 -9.04
CA TYR A 33 1.71 -8.86 -8.16
C TYR A 33 0.32 -8.68 -8.81
N GLY A 34 -0.67 -9.39 -8.27
CA GLY A 34 -2.08 -8.99 -8.22
C GLY A 34 -2.73 -8.61 -9.54
N ALA A 35 -3.52 -9.51 -10.16
CA ALA A 35 -4.42 -9.28 -11.29
C ALA A 35 -4.12 -7.97 -12.05
N ASP A 36 -3.19 -8.00 -13.00
CA ASP A 36 -2.69 -6.81 -13.69
C ASP A 36 -3.86 -5.96 -14.20
N MET A 37 -4.14 -4.85 -13.51
CA MET A 37 -5.09 -3.86 -13.99
C MET A 37 -4.56 -3.33 -15.32
N PRO A 38 -5.23 -3.60 -16.46
CA PRO A 38 -4.61 -3.53 -17.79
C PRO A 38 -4.23 -2.10 -18.23
N LEU A 39 -4.75 -1.07 -17.57
CA LEU A 39 -4.46 0.34 -17.90
C LEU A 39 -3.46 1.04 -16.96
N VAL A 40 -3.44 0.70 -15.66
CA VAL A 40 -2.74 1.50 -14.64
C VAL A 40 -1.74 0.66 -13.85
N GLY A 41 -1.90 -0.67 -13.82
CA GLY A 41 -1.11 -1.56 -12.97
C GLY A 41 -1.50 -1.44 -11.49
N SER A 42 -1.43 -2.57 -10.80
CA SER A 42 -1.96 -2.73 -9.44
C SER A 42 -1.23 -1.84 -8.41
N ARG A 43 0.06 -1.58 -8.63
CA ARG A 43 0.87 -0.68 -7.78
C ARG A 43 0.46 0.78 -7.90
N ALA A 44 0.27 1.30 -9.12
CA ALA A 44 -0.08 2.70 -9.30
C ALA A 44 -1.54 2.96 -8.90
N ALA A 45 -2.45 2.01 -9.12
CA ALA A 45 -3.83 2.10 -8.64
C ALA A 45 -3.90 2.28 -7.11
N ILE A 46 -3.15 1.46 -6.36
CA ILE A 46 -3.06 1.57 -4.90
C ILE A 46 -2.39 2.88 -4.50
N TRP A 47 -1.29 3.26 -5.15
CA TRP A 47 -0.60 4.51 -4.84
C TRP A 47 -1.51 5.73 -5.00
N ILE A 48 -2.27 5.82 -6.10
CA ILE A 48 -3.19 6.95 -6.35
C ILE A 48 -4.26 7.01 -5.26
N VAL A 49 -4.92 5.88 -4.97
CA VAL A 49 -6.00 5.84 -3.97
C VAL A 49 -5.45 6.12 -2.56
N ALA A 50 -4.28 5.56 -2.22
CA ALA A 50 -3.59 5.85 -0.97
C ALA A 50 -3.25 7.34 -0.83
N GLN A 51 -2.72 7.94 -1.91
CA GLN A 51 -2.32 9.34 -1.90
C GLN A 51 -3.52 10.25 -1.67
N VAL A 52 -4.63 10.01 -2.38
CA VAL A 52 -5.88 10.76 -2.20
C VAL A 52 -6.40 10.59 -0.78
N HIS A 53 -6.44 9.36 -0.25
CA HIS A 53 -6.84 9.12 1.13
C HIS A 53 -5.96 9.86 2.13
N LEU A 54 -4.64 9.85 1.96
CA LEU A 54 -3.69 10.54 2.84
C LEU A 54 -3.83 12.06 2.79
N MET A 55 -4.11 12.66 1.61
CA MET A 55 -4.37 14.10 1.51
C MET A 55 -5.62 14.50 2.29
N PHE A 56 -6.68 13.68 2.24
CA PHE A 56 -7.89 13.89 3.05
C PHE A 56 -7.64 13.61 4.55
N ALA A 57 -6.87 12.58 4.89
CA ALA A 57 -6.53 12.26 6.27
C ALA A 57 -5.73 13.40 6.94
N ALA A 58 -4.78 14.00 6.22
CA ALA A 58 -4.04 15.17 6.70
C ALA A 58 -4.97 16.37 6.95
N PHE A 59 -5.96 16.60 6.09
CA PHE A 59 -6.97 17.63 6.29
C PHE A 59 -7.84 17.36 7.53
N VAL A 60 -8.32 16.13 7.70
CA VAL A 60 -9.12 15.70 8.86
C VAL A 60 -8.33 15.79 10.17
N LEU A 61 -7.01 15.61 10.15
CA LEU A 61 -6.16 15.83 11.32
C LEU A 61 -5.92 17.33 11.59
N GLY A 62 -5.79 18.15 10.54
CA GLY A 62 -5.50 19.58 10.66
C GLY A 62 -6.66 20.39 11.27
N VAL A 63 -7.89 20.18 10.81
CA VAL A 63 -9.08 20.96 11.26
C VAL A 63 -9.35 20.88 12.78
N PRO A 64 -9.35 19.71 13.44
CA PRO A 64 -9.55 19.63 14.88
C PRO A 64 -8.39 20.24 15.66
N MET A 65 -7.16 20.17 15.14
CA MET A 65 -6.04 20.91 15.76
C MET A 65 -6.27 22.42 15.73
N PHE A 66 -6.81 22.97 14.63
CA PHE A 66 -7.21 24.39 14.58
C PHE A 66 -8.36 24.72 15.54
N ALA A 67 -9.32 23.81 15.71
CA ALA A 67 -10.42 23.99 16.66
C ALA A 67 -9.91 24.09 18.12
N ILE A 68 -8.97 23.21 18.50
CA ILE A 68 -8.33 23.24 19.84
C ILE A 68 -7.59 24.56 20.06
N ILE A 69 -6.86 25.06 19.05
CA ILE A 69 -6.16 26.34 19.16
C ILE A 69 -7.17 27.50 19.33
N ALA A 70 -8.24 27.51 18.54
CA ALA A 70 -9.29 28.54 18.67
C ALA A 70 -10.01 28.49 20.01
N GLU A 71 -10.26 27.28 20.53
CA GLU A 71 -10.84 27.07 21.86
C GLU A 71 -9.90 27.56 22.97
N ALA A 72 -8.60 27.28 22.87
CA ALA A 72 -7.61 27.81 23.80
C ALA A 72 -7.59 29.34 23.79
N VAL A 73 -7.60 29.97 22.60
CA VAL A 73 -7.66 31.43 22.47
C VAL A 73 -8.93 32.01 23.09
N TRP A 74 -10.07 31.33 22.98
CA TRP A 74 -11.32 31.76 23.63
C TRP A 74 -11.28 31.63 25.17
N ILE A 75 -10.65 30.58 25.71
CA ILE A 75 -10.50 30.45 27.18
C ILE A 75 -9.69 31.63 27.75
N PHE A 76 -8.70 32.12 27.00
CA PHE A 76 -7.88 33.27 27.40
C PHE A 76 -8.43 34.63 26.95
N GLY A 77 -9.37 34.66 25.99
CA GLY A 77 -9.91 35.88 25.39
C GLY A 77 -11.44 35.86 25.27
N THR A 78 -12.12 36.90 25.77
CA THR A 78 -13.58 36.96 25.96
C THR A 78 -14.43 37.02 24.66
N ASP A 79 -13.83 36.81 23.48
CA ASP A 79 -14.53 36.93 22.20
C ASP A 79 -15.17 35.62 21.75
N GLN A 80 -16.50 35.54 21.83
CA GLN A 80 -17.30 34.38 21.40
C GLN A 80 -17.17 34.02 19.90
N ARG A 81 -16.53 34.89 19.10
CA ARG A 81 -16.30 34.64 17.67
C ARG A 81 -15.43 33.39 17.44
N TYR A 82 -14.44 33.14 18.30
CA TYR A 82 -13.54 31.99 18.17
C TYR A 82 -14.22 30.65 18.50
N ASP A 83 -15.09 30.64 19.51
CA ASP A 83 -15.93 29.47 19.83
C ASP A 83 -16.92 29.13 18.69
N ARG A 84 -17.55 30.15 18.09
CA ARG A 84 -18.45 29.94 16.94
C ARG A 84 -17.69 29.38 15.73
N LEU A 85 -16.49 29.88 15.47
CA LEU A 85 -15.63 29.40 14.39
C LEU A 85 -15.19 27.94 14.59
N ALA A 86 -14.81 27.54 15.81
CA ALA A 86 -14.45 26.16 16.13
C ALA A 86 -15.61 25.17 15.88
N LYS A 87 -16.85 25.57 16.22
CA LYS A 87 -18.06 24.77 15.97
C LYS A 87 -18.37 24.61 14.48
N GLU A 88 -18.21 25.65 13.68
CA GLU A 88 -18.36 25.58 12.22
C GLU A 88 -17.30 24.66 11.59
N PHE A 89 -16.05 24.75 12.02
CA PHE A 89 -14.99 23.85 11.56
C PHE A 89 -15.25 22.38 11.94
N THR A 90 -15.78 22.12 13.13
CA THR A 90 -16.15 20.76 13.55
C THR A 90 -17.27 20.20 12.67
N ARG A 91 -18.20 21.04 12.23
CA ARG A 91 -19.27 20.64 11.30
C ARG A 91 -18.71 20.28 9.92
N LEU A 92 -17.71 21.02 9.43
CA LEU A 92 -17.00 20.69 8.19
C LEU A 92 -16.18 19.40 8.32
N LEU A 93 -15.57 19.19 9.49
CA LEU A 93 -14.82 17.98 9.81
C LEU A 93 -15.70 16.72 9.72
N LEU A 94 -16.95 16.76 10.19
CA LEU A 94 -17.87 15.62 10.10
C LEU A 94 -18.09 15.15 8.66
N VAL A 95 -18.25 16.09 7.73
CA VAL A 95 -18.45 15.79 6.31
C VAL A 95 -17.15 15.28 5.68
N ALA A 96 -16.01 15.88 6.03
CA ALA A 96 -14.71 15.42 5.54
C ALA A 96 -14.30 14.04 6.10
N TYR A 97 -14.69 13.74 7.34
CA TYR A 97 -14.43 12.45 7.98
C TYR A 97 -15.15 11.31 7.27
N SER A 98 -16.42 11.51 6.85
CA SER A 98 -17.14 10.50 6.09
C SER A 98 -16.52 10.24 4.72
N ALA A 99 -16.10 11.30 4.01
CA ALA A 99 -15.36 11.15 2.75
C ALA A 99 -14.03 10.38 2.94
N THR A 100 -13.30 10.69 4.02
CA THR A 100 -12.05 10.00 4.36
C THR A 100 -12.28 8.53 4.68
N ALA A 101 -13.37 8.21 5.40
CA ALA A 101 -13.76 6.83 5.71
C ALA A 101 -14.15 6.05 4.44
N LEU A 102 -14.90 6.66 3.52
CA LEU A 102 -15.25 6.04 2.24
C LEU A 102 -13.99 5.77 1.39
N LEU A 103 -13.07 6.74 1.30
CA LEU A 103 -11.80 6.55 0.60
C LEU A 103 -10.91 5.50 1.28
N GLY A 104 -10.92 5.42 2.61
CA GLY A 104 -10.18 4.40 3.36
C GLY A 104 -10.76 3.00 3.17
N GLY A 105 -12.09 2.89 3.15
CA GLY A 105 -12.78 1.64 2.81
C GLY A 105 -12.50 1.19 1.39
N LEU A 106 -12.51 2.12 0.42
CA LEU A 106 -12.11 1.84 -0.96
C LEU A 106 -10.65 1.38 -1.04
N PHE A 107 -9.75 2.05 -0.31
CA PHE A 107 -8.33 1.67 -0.26
C PHE A 107 -8.13 0.25 0.29
N LEU A 108 -8.80 -0.09 1.39
CA LEU A 108 -8.77 -1.43 1.99
C LEU A 108 -9.36 -2.48 1.05
N PHE A 109 -10.45 -2.16 0.37
CA PHE A 109 -11.05 -3.03 -0.63
C PHE A 109 -10.06 -3.34 -1.77
N LEU A 110 -9.41 -2.31 -2.32
CA LEU A 110 -8.37 -2.48 -3.34
C LEU A 110 -7.19 -3.31 -2.84
N LEU A 111 -6.68 -3.08 -1.63
CA LEU A 111 -5.58 -3.85 -1.08
C LEU A 111 -5.93 -5.33 -0.92
N THR A 112 -7.13 -5.63 -0.43
CA THR A 112 -7.61 -7.01 -0.25
C THR A 112 -7.78 -7.73 -1.59
N THR A 113 -8.31 -7.05 -2.61
CA THR A 113 -8.52 -7.65 -3.93
C THR A 113 -7.23 -7.78 -4.75
N LEU A 114 -6.38 -6.75 -4.78
CA LEU A 114 -5.18 -6.73 -5.63
C LEU A 114 -3.98 -7.39 -4.93
N TYR A 115 -3.88 -7.38 -3.60
CA TYR A 115 -2.70 -7.87 -2.86
C TYR A 115 -3.08 -8.90 -1.78
N PRO A 116 -3.68 -10.05 -2.14
CA PRO A 116 -4.09 -11.07 -1.16
C PRO A 116 -2.90 -11.67 -0.39
N GLN A 117 -1.72 -11.74 -1.03
CA GLN A 117 -0.53 -12.30 -0.42
C GLN A 117 0.01 -11.45 0.74
N LEU A 118 -0.27 -10.14 0.75
CA LEU A 118 0.06 -9.25 1.88
C LEU A 118 -0.57 -9.77 3.19
N TRP A 119 -1.85 -10.13 3.14
CA TRP A 119 -2.57 -10.63 4.31
C TRP A 119 -2.01 -11.96 4.80
N SER A 120 -1.62 -12.85 3.89
CA SER A 120 -1.02 -14.14 4.25
C SER A 120 0.28 -14.00 5.05
N TYR A 121 1.09 -12.97 4.76
CA TYR A 121 2.32 -12.68 5.51
C TYR A 121 2.08 -12.01 6.87
N MET A 122 0.94 -11.32 7.05
CA MET A 122 0.61 -10.68 8.33
C MET A 122 -0.11 -11.63 9.30
N SER A 123 -0.77 -12.67 8.77
CA SER A 123 -1.48 -13.68 9.57
C SER A 123 -0.64 -14.89 9.94
N SER A 124 0.57 -15.01 9.40
CA SER A 124 1.54 -16.08 9.68
C SER A 124 2.44 -15.73 10.86
#